data_AF-A0A933FBR4-F1
#
_entry.id   AF-A0A933FBR4-F1
#
_cell.length_a   1.000
_cell.length_b   1.000
_cell.length_c   1.000
_cell.angle_alpha   90.00
_cell.angle_beta   90.00
_cell.angle_gamma   90.00
#
_symmetry.space_group_name_H-M   'P 1'
#
loop_
_entity.id
_entity.type
_entity.pdbx_description
1 polymer ?
#
loop_
_entity_poly.entity_id
_entity_poly.type
_entity_poly.pdbx_seq_one_letter_code
_entity_poly.pdbx_strand_id
1 'polypeptide(L)'
;MPTPHRLLVAIKGGGDLASAVAHRLFRDGRAVVIVEEAEPRVVRRRMAFAQAVFDGEATVEGVRAVRTDAGPAFARLLQSRKAIPVLVDPGGASIPGL
;
A
#
# COMPACT_ATOMS: atom_id res chain seq x y z
N MET A 1 -24.57 16.35 0.79
CA MET A 1 -23.37 15.72 1.37
C MET A 1 -22.47 15.33 0.22
N PRO A 2 -21.27 15.92 0.03
CA PRO A 2 -20.42 15.54 -1.09
C PRO A 2 -20.00 14.08 -0.88
N THR A 3 -20.27 13.23 -1.86
CA THR A 3 -19.78 11.85 -1.92
C THR A 3 -18.25 11.90 -1.84
N PRO A 4 -17.60 11.26 -0.85
CA PRO A 4 -16.14 11.33 -0.74
C PRO A 4 -15.52 10.77 -2.02
N HIS A 5 -14.70 11.61 -2.66
CA HIS A 5 -14.11 11.36 -3.97
C HIS A 5 -13.53 9.95 -4.09
N ARG A 6 -14.02 9.25 -5.12
CA ARG A 6 -13.70 7.89 -5.59
C ARG A 6 -12.28 7.81 -6.20
N LEU A 7 -11.30 8.45 -5.56
CA LEU A 7 -9.93 8.52 -6.04
C LEU A 7 -9.07 7.53 -5.24
N LEU A 8 -8.54 6.53 -5.95
CA LEU A 8 -7.48 5.65 -5.46
C LEU A 8 -6.14 6.35 -5.64
N VAL A 9 -5.31 6.35 -4.60
CA VAL A 9 -3.93 6.83 -4.69
C VAL A 9 -2.99 5.63 -4.78
N ALA A 10 -2.30 5.49 -5.91
CA ALA A 10 -1.24 4.51 -6.09
C ALA A 10 0.12 5.15 -5.79
N ILE A 11 0.92 4.50 -4.96
CA ILE A 11 2.26 4.94 -4.58
C ILE A 11 3.25 3.87 -5.06
N LYS A 12 4.16 4.24 -5.96
CA LYS A 12 5.21 3.33 -6.44
C LYS A 12 6.39 3.35 -5.44
N GLY A 13 6.71 2.19 -4.91
CA GLY A 13 7.67 1.98 -3.84
C GLY A 13 7.06 2.16 -2.45
N GLY A 14 7.58 1.42 -1.47
CA GLY A 14 7.10 1.30 -0.09
C GLY A 14 8.20 1.57 0.93
N GLY A 15 9.28 2.25 0.55
CA GLY A 15 10.31 2.75 1.48
C GLY A 15 9.81 3.85 2.42
N ASP A 16 10.70 4.38 3.26
CA ASP A 16 10.35 5.29 4.37
C ASP A 16 9.47 6.48 3.95
N LEU A 17 9.88 7.22 2.91
CA LEU A 17 9.13 8.40 2.43
C LEU A 17 7.77 8.02 1.87
N ALA A 18 7.71 6.97 1.06
CA ALA A 18 6.47 6.48 0.47
C ALA A 18 5.51 5.98 1.55
N SER A 19 6.04 5.30 2.57
CA SER A 19 5.28 4.81 3.72
C SER A 19 4.70 5.95 4.55
N ALA A 20 5.44 7.03 4.77
CA ALA A 20 4.94 8.21 5.47
C ALA A 20 3.78 8.89 4.71
N VAL A 21 3.90 9.00 3.38
CA VAL A 21 2.82 9.53 2.53
C VAL A 21 1.60 8.61 2.56
N ALA A 22 1.80 7.30 2.39
CA ALA A 22 0.74 6.31 2.42
C ALA A 22 0.00 6.31 3.76
N HIS A 23 0.76 6.35 4.87
CA HIS A 23 0.25 6.43 6.23
C HIS A 23 -0.65 7.66 6.41
N ARG A 24 -0.16 8.85 6.02
CA ARG A 24 -0.93 10.08 6.15
C ARG A 24 -2.23 10.04 5.35
N LEU A 25 -2.17 9.66 4.08
CA LEU A 25 -3.34 9.58 3.21
C LEU A 25 -4.36 8.56 3.70
N PHE A 26 -3.90 7.41 4.18
CA PHE A 26 -4.77 6.38 4.75
C PHE A 26 -5.47 6.87 6.02
N ARG A 27 -4.75 7.55 6.93
CA ARG A 27 -5.35 8.17 8.13
C ARG A 27 -6.35 9.27 7.80
N ASP A 28 -6.17 9.96 6.69
CA ASP A 28 -7.12 10.95 6.16
C ASP A 28 -8.31 10.28 5.42
N GLY A 29 -8.42 8.94 5.45
CA GLY A 29 -9.56 8.18 4.92
C GLY A 29 -9.52 7.93 3.41
N ARG A 30 -8.39 8.19 2.75
CA ARG A 30 -8.20 7.93 1.31
C ARG A 30 -8.01 6.43 1.05
N ALA A 31 -8.46 5.96 -0.10
CA ALA A 31 -8.05 4.65 -0.60
C ALA A 31 -6.62 4.77 -1.13
N VAL A 32 -5.71 3.96 -0.59
CA VAL A 32 -4.28 3.97 -0.92
C VAL A 32 -3.84 2.56 -1.26
N VAL A 33 -2.99 2.41 -2.26
CA VAL A 33 -2.24 1.19 -2.56
C VAL A 33 -0.76 1.53 -2.72
N ILE A 34 0.09 0.67 -2.18
CA ILE A 34 1.53 0.71 -2.43
C ILE A 34 1.82 -0.36 -3.48
N VAL A 35 2.50 0.01 -4.55
CA VAL A 35 2.96 -0.90 -5.60
C VAL A 35 4.46 -1.07 -5.43
N GLU A 36 4.92 -2.29 -5.19
CA GLU A 36 6.31 -2.56 -4.82
C GLU A 36 6.90 -3.74 -5.61
N GLU A 37 8.23 -3.71 -5.76
CA GLU A 37 9.01 -4.81 -6.32
C GLU A 37 8.94 -6.06 -5.43
N ALA A 38 9.17 -7.24 -6.01
CA ALA A 38 9.24 -8.50 -5.24
C ALA A 38 10.42 -8.51 -4.25
N GLU A 39 11.48 -7.75 -4.57
CA GLU A 39 12.65 -7.55 -3.71
C GLU A 39 12.85 -6.05 -3.45
N PRO A 40 12.13 -5.47 -2.46
CA PRO A 40 12.27 -4.06 -2.12
C PRO A 40 13.70 -3.72 -1.70
N ARG A 41 14.27 -2.66 -2.29
CA ARG A 41 15.63 -2.16 -1.97
C ARG A 41 15.70 -1.31 -0.70
N VAL A 42 14.76 -1.51 0.23
CA VAL A 42 14.66 -0.68 1.44
C VAL A 42 15.80 -1.02 2.40
N VAL A 43 16.59 0.01 2.75
CA VAL A 43 17.71 -0.10 3.68
C VAL A 43 17.23 -0.15 5.14
N ARG A 44 16.18 0.61 5.49
CA ARG A 44 15.61 0.69 6.85
C ARG A 44 14.24 0.03 6.94
N ARG A 45 14.22 -1.30 7.01
CA ARG A 45 12.98 -2.05 6.76
C ARG A 45 11.94 -1.99 7.87
N ARG A 46 12.35 -1.83 9.14
CA ARG A 46 11.41 -1.84 10.29
C ARG A 46 10.46 -0.65 10.36
N MET A 47 10.68 0.41 9.57
CA MET A 47 9.87 1.63 9.58
C MET A 47 9.07 1.83 8.29
N ALA A 48 9.06 0.83 7.40
CA ALA A 48 8.54 0.94 6.05
C ALA A 48 7.52 -0.16 5.77
N PHE A 49 6.45 0.19 5.04
CA PHE A 49 5.43 -0.77 4.61
C PHE A 49 5.95 -1.79 3.59
N ALA A 50 7.07 -1.52 2.92
CA ALA A 50 7.77 -2.51 2.10
C ALA A 50 8.15 -3.79 2.88
N GLN A 51 8.26 -3.74 4.21
CA GLN A 51 8.48 -4.94 5.03
C GLN A 51 7.38 -5.99 4.84
N ALA A 52 6.15 -5.57 4.51
CA ALA A 52 5.05 -6.49 4.25
C ALA A 52 5.35 -7.44 3.08
N VAL A 53 6.18 -7.04 2.10
CA VAL A 53 6.58 -7.93 1.00
C VAL A 53 7.31 -9.18 1.52
N PHE A 54 8.08 -9.05 2.61
CA PHE A 54 8.81 -10.15 3.22
C PHE A 54 7.97 -10.91 4.26
N ASP A 55 7.31 -10.18 5.16
CA ASP A 55 6.64 -10.77 6.34
C ASP A 55 5.15 -11.04 6.13
N GLY A 56 4.61 -10.69 4.95
CA GLY A 56 3.18 -10.73 4.64
C GLY A 56 2.41 -9.52 5.14
N GLU A 57 2.85 -8.88 6.22
CA GLU A 57 2.29 -7.64 6.74
C GLU A 57 3.34 -6.76 7.43
N ALA A 58 3.01 -5.49 7.62
CA ALA A 58 3.81 -4.54 8.40
C ALA A 58 2.88 -3.59 9.14
N THR A 59 3.28 -3.14 10.33
CA THR A 59 2.54 -2.10 11.07
C THR A 59 3.47 -0.94 11.37
N VAL A 60 3.06 0.26 10.98
CA VAL A 60 3.76 1.52 11.26
C VAL A 60 2.77 2.44 11.95
N GLU A 61 3.10 2.85 13.17
CA GLU A 61 2.28 3.78 13.98
C GLU A 61 0.79 3.40 14.07
N GLY A 62 0.51 2.10 14.17
CA GLY A 62 -0.85 1.55 14.27
C GLY A 62 -1.60 1.39 12.95
N VAL A 63 -1.03 1.82 11.82
CA VAL A 63 -1.55 1.51 10.49
C VAL A 63 -0.92 0.22 9.98
N ARG A 64 -1.78 -0.73 9.61
CA ARG A 64 -1.36 -2.00 9.03
C ARG A 64 -1.28 -1.90 7.51
N ALA A 65 -0.24 -2.50 6.94
CA ALA A 65 -0.09 -2.76 5.52
C ALA A 65 0.03 -4.28 5.28
N VAL A 66 -0.59 -4.78 4.21
CA VAL A 66 -0.70 -6.22 3.95
C VAL A 66 -0.28 -6.51 2.52
N ARG A 67 0.64 -7.45 2.35
CA ARG A 67 1.07 -7.96 1.04
C ARG A 67 -0.10 -8.60 0.32
N THR A 68 -0.23 -8.28 -0.95
CA THR A 68 -1.19 -8.93 -1.82
C THR A 68 -0.67 -8.99 -3.25
N ASP A 69 -1.20 -9.92 -4.01
CA ASP A 69 -1.04 -9.98 -5.45
C ASP A 69 -2.34 -9.47 -6.11
N ALA A 70 -2.32 -9.18 -7.41
CA ALA A 70 -3.52 -8.70 -8.10
C ALA A 70 -4.66 -9.74 -8.01
N GLY A 71 -5.88 -9.28 -7.73
CA GLY A 71 -7.06 -10.15 -7.70
C GLY A 71 -8.08 -9.83 -6.61
N PRO A 72 -8.95 -10.79 -6.26
CA PRO A 72 -10.05 -10.55 -5.33
C PRO A 72 -9.62 -10.13 -3.93
N ALA A 73 -8.47 -10.62 -3.45
CA ALA A 73 -7.92 -10.25 -2.14
C ALA A 73 -7.53 -8.76 -2.09
N PHE A 74 -6.84 -8.28 -3.13
CA PHE A 74 -6.50 -6.87 -3.30
C PHE A 74 -7.75 -5.98 -3.30
N ALA A 75 -8.76 -6.33 -4.09
CA ALA A 75 -10.02 -5.58 -4.15
C ALA A 75 -10.72 -5.51 -2.78
N ARG A 76 -10.75 -6.62 -2.02
CA ARG A 76 -11.33 -6.65 -0.67
C ARG A 76 -10.55 -5.77 0.31
N LEU A 77 -9.22 -5.77 0.25
CA LEU A 77 -8.40 -4.90 1.09
C LEU A 77 -8.71 -3.43 0.82
N LEU A 78 -8.70 -3.02 -0.45
CA LEU A 78 -9.05 -1.66 -0.88
C LEU A 78 -10.46 -1.23 -0.43
N GLN A 79 -11.45 -2.11 -0.57
CA GLN A 79 -12.83 -1.82 -0.17
C GLN A 79 -12.98 -1.72 1.35
N SER A 80 -12.36 -2.63 2.09
CA SER A 80 -12.49 -2.69 3.54
C SER A 80 -11.83 -1.51 4.25
N ARG A 81 -10.78 -0.92 3.63
CA ARG A 81 -9.93 0.14 4.22
C ARG A 81 -9.43 -0.21 5.63
N LYS A 82 -9.25 -1.49 5.93
CA LYS A 82 -8.72 -1.96 7.22
C LYS A 82 -7.19 -2.01 7.25
N ALA A 83 -6.56 -2.00 6.08
CA ALA A 83 -5.12 -1.99 5.91
C ALA A 83 -4.76 -1.41 4.54
N ILE A 84 -3.53 -0.91 4.39
CA ILE A 84 -2.98 -0.50 3.10
C ILE A 84 -2.53 -1.76 2.35
N PRO A 85 -3.07 -2.06 1.14
CA PRO A 85 -2.53 -3.13 0.33
C PRO A 85 -1.14 -2.76 -0.19
N VAL A 86 -0.20 -3.71 -0.09
CA VAL A 86 1.10 -3.68 -0.74
C VAL A 86 1.05 -4.68 -1.89
N LEU A 87 0.75 -4.17 -3.08
CA LEU A 87 0.67 -4.95 -4.31
C LEU A 87 2.08 -5.25 -4.81
N VAL A 88 2.45 -6.53 -4.85
CA VAL A 88 3.72 -6.97 -5.42
C VAL A 88 3.56 -7.02 -6.94
N ASP A 89 4.21 -6.08 -7.62
CA ASP A 89 4.15 -5.91 -9.08
C ASP A 89 5.49 -5.35 -9.57
N PRO A 90 6.44 -6.25 -9.90
CA PRO A 90 7.75 -5.84 -10.38
C PRO A 90 7.65 -4.98 -11.64
N GLY A 91 8.26 -3.79 -11.61
CA GLY A 91 8.15 -2.82 -12.71
C GLY A 91 6.89 -1.95 -12.69
N GLY A 92 5.86 -2.28 -11.91
CA GLY A 92 4.64 -1.48 -11.75
C GLY A 92 3.70 -1.50 -12.96
N ALA A 93 3.60 -2.64 -13.66
CA ALA A 93 2.79 -2.78 -14.86
C ALA A 93 1.27 -2.64 -14.61
N SER A 94 0.82 -2.85 -13.37
CA SER A 94 -0.58 -2.74 -12.96
C SER A 94 -1.06 -1.30 -12.81
N ILE A 95 -0.15 -0.33 -12.62
CA ILE A 95 -0.50 1.06 -12.28
C ILE A 95 -1.51 1.71 -13.24
N PRO A 96 -1.40 1.56 -14.58
CA PRO A 96 -2.37 2.15 -15.51
C PRO A 96 -3.79 1.60 -15.40
N GLY A 97 -3.97 0.42 -14.77
CA GLY A 97 -5.26 -0.26 -14.64
C GLY A 97 -5.88 -0.21 -13.24
N LEU A 98 -5.28 0.54 -12.31
CA LEU A 98 -5.76 0.72 -10.94
C LEU A 98 -6.93 1.71 -10.81
#